data_AF-A0A212C423-F1
#
_entry.id   AF-A0A212C423-F1
#
_cell.length_a   1.000
_cell.length_b   1.000
_cell.length_c   1.000
_cell.angle_alpha   90.00
_cell.angle_beta   90.00
_cell.angle_gamma   90.00
#
_symmetry.space_group_name_H-M   'P 1'
#
loop_
_entity.id
_entity.type
_entity.pdbx_description
1 polymer ?
#
loop_
_entity_poly.entity_id
_entity_poly.type
_entity_poly.pdbx_seq_one_letter_code
_entity_poly.pdbx_strand_id
1 'polypeptide(L)'
;MDRPKLPDNYTQDTWQKLHEAVKAIQSSTSIRYNLEELYQAVENLCSHKVSPTLYQQLRQACEGHVQAQILQFREYPCLHRLTRQCVVSQED
;
A
#
# COMPACT_ATOMS: atom_id res chain seq x y z
N MET A 1 -15.51 -1.83 -30.76
CA MET A 1 -14.51 -0.75 -30.62
C MET A 1 -13.40 -1.29 -29.73
N ASP A 2 -12.34 -1.81 -30.35
CA ASP A 2 -11.18 -2.34 -29.62
C ASP A 2 -10.39 -1.15 -29.09
N ARG A 3 -10.33 -1.01 -27.76
CA ARG A 3 -9.52 0.03 -27.12
C ARG A 3 -8.05 -0.37 -27.35
N PRO A 4 -7.17 0.52 -27.82
CA PRO A 4 -5.81 0.15 -28.15
C PRO A 4 -5.15 -0.56 -26.96
N LYS A 5 -4.47 -1.68 -27.22
CA LYS A 5 -3.75 -2.41 -26.19
C LYS A 5 -2.76 -1.45 -25.54
N LEU A 6 -2.98 -1.15 -24.26
CA LEU A 6 -2.04 -0.40 -23.45
C LEU A 6 -0.73 -1.19 -23.39
N PRO A 7 0.42 -0.51 -23.39
CA PRO A 7 1.70 -1.19 -23.22
C PRO A 7 1.74 -1.85 -21.83
N ASP A 8 2.39 -3.00 -21.71
CA ASP A 8 2.32 -3.85 -20.50
C ASP A 8 2.77 -3.13 -19.22
N ASN A 9 3.65 -2.13 -19.35
CA ASN A 9 4.13 -1.28 -18.26
C ASN A 9 3.07 -0.32 -17.72
N TYR A 10 2.09 0.10 -18.53
CA TYR A 10 1.07 1.06 -18.11
C TYR A 10 0.22 0.51 -16.95
N THR A 11 -0.12 -0.77 -17.00
CA THR A 11 -0.91 -1.43 -15.94
C THR A 11 -0.17 -1.37 -14.61
N GLN A 12 1.13 -1.67 -14.62
CA GLN A 12 1.97 -1.65 -13.42
C GLN A 12 2.18 -0.22 -12.90
N ASP A 13 2.48 0.74 -13.77
CA ASP A 13 2.70 2.14 -13.40
C ASP A 13 1.42 2.76 -12.81
N THR A 14 0.27 2.45 -13.41
CA THR A 14 -1.04 2.91 -12.94
C THR A 14 -1.38 2.30 -11.58
N TRP A 15 -1.12 1.01 -11.42
CA TRP A 15 -1.26 0.35 -10.12
C TRP A 15 -0.34 0.96 -9.06
N GLN A 16 0.91 1.26 -9.40
CA GLN A 16 1.87 1.83 -8.45
C GLN A 16 1.39 3.18 -7.89
N LYS A 17 0.81 4.04 -8.74
CA LYS A 17 0.20 5.31 -8.29
C LYS A 17 -0.96 5.07 -7.32
N LEU A 18 -1.86 4.14 -7.64
CA LEU A 18 -2.98 3.78 -6.77
C LEU A 18 -2.49 3.21 -5.43
N HIS A 19 -1.50 2.33 -5.47
CA HIS A 19 -0.91 1.74 -4.27
C HIS A 19 -0.23 2.79 -3.38
N GLU A 20 0.48 3.75 -3.96
CA GLU A 20 1.04 4.88 -3.20
C GLU A 20 -0.06 5.74 -2.56
N ALA A 21 -1.15 6.01 -3.27
CA ALA A 21 -2.29 6.73 -2.71
C ALA A 21 -2.95 5.96 -1.55
N VAL A 22 -3.14 4.65 -1.70
CA VAL A 22 -3.66 3.77 -0.63
C VAL A 22 -2.73 3.77 0.58
N LYS A 23 -1.42 3.66 0.36
CA LYS A 23 -0.42 3.72 1.44
C LYS A 23 -0.41 5.07 2.14
N ALA A 24 -0.60 6.16 1.38
CA ALA A 24 -0.67 7.50 1.94
C ALA A 24 -1.88 7.65 2.86
N ILE A 25 -3.05 7.15 2.44
CA ILE A 25 -4.29 7.09 3.24
C ILE A 25 -4.08 6.26 4.51
N GLN A 26 -3.54 5.06 4.37
CA GLN A 26 -3.24 4.14 5.48
C GLN A 26 -2.29 4.75 6.52
N SER A 27 -1.35 5.59 6.07
CA SER A 27 -0.37 6.25 6.94
C SER A 27 -0.87 7.61 7.45
N SER A 28 -2.11 8.01 7.15
CA SER A 28 -2.66 9.34 7.44
C SER A 28 -1.78 10.48 6.91
N THR A 29 -1.19 10.28 5.73
CA THR A 29 -0.33 11.25 5.05
C THR A 29 -1.02 11.83 3.82
N SER A 30 -0.54 12.98 3.35
CA SER A 30 -1.10 13.66 2.18
C SER A 30 -0.90 12.84 0.90
N ILE A 31 -1.96 12.73 0.10
CA ILE A 31 -1.93 12.10 -1.22
C ILE A 31 -1.33 13.10 -2.21
N ARG A 32 -0.25 12.69 -2.88
CA ARG A 32 0.48 13.54 -3.86
C ARG A 32 -0.20 13.64 -5.22
N TYR A 33 -1.14 12.75 -5.49
CA TYR A 33 -1.86 12.63 -6.76
C TYR A 33 -3.23 13.30 -6.66
N ASN A 34 -3.73 13.84 -7.77
CA ASN A 34 -5.07 14.40 -7.78
C ASN A 34 -6.13 13.27 -7.83
N LEU A 35 -7.31 13.53 -7.27
CA LEU A 35 -8.36 12.51 -7.15
C LEU A 35 -8.89 12.07 -8.52
N GLU A 36 -9.03 12.99 -9.46
CA GLU A 36 -9.55 12.71 -10.80
C GLU A 36 -8.63 11.75 -11.59
N GLU A 37 -7.32 11.95 -11.49
CA GLU A 37 -6.29 11.05 -12.03
C GLU A 37 -6.39 9.65 -11.42
N LEU A 38 -6.66 9.54 -10.11
CA LEU A 38 -6.84 8.25 -9.46
C LEU A 38 -8.13 7.56 -9.92
N TYR A 39 -9.22 8.31 -10.09
CA TYR A 39 -10.47 7.75 -10.64
C TYR A 39 -10.29 7.26 -12.08
N GLN A 40 -9.62 8.06 -12.92
CA GLN A 40 -9.35 7.70 -14.31
C GLN A 40 -8.39 6.49 -14.41
N ALA A 41 -7.40 6.41 -13.52
CA ALA A 41 -6.50 5.26 -13.40
C ALA A 41 -7.27 3.95 -13.13
N VAL A 42 -8.22 3.99 -12.18
CA VAL A 42 -9.08 2.84 -11.87
C VAL A 42 -9.99 2.49 -13.05
N GLU A 43 -10.60 3.50 -13.69
CA GLU A 43 -11.47 3.29 -14.85
C GLU A 43 -10.72 2.61 -16.00
N ASN A 44 -9.48 3.04 -16.27
CA ASN A 44 -8.63 2.43 -17.29
C ASN A 44 -8.29 0.98 -16.95
N LEU A 45 -7.87 0.68 -15.71
CA LEU A 45 -7.58 -0.69 -15.30
C LEU A 45 -8.80 -1.61 -15.39
N CYS A 46 -9.97 -1.12 -14.98
CA CYS A 46 -11.22 -1.86 -15.08
C CYS A 46 -11.65 -2.10 -16.54
N SER A 47 -11.49 -1.09 -17.40
CA SER A 47 -11.80 -1.18 -18.83
C SER A 47 -10.97 -2.23 -19.56
N HIS A 48 -9.74 -2.50 -19.07
CA HIS A 48 -8.81 -3.47 -19.65
C HIS A 48 -8.93 -4.88 -19.04
N LYS A 49 -10.03 -5.19 -18.34
CA LYS A 49 -10.29 -6.49 -17.67
C LYS A 49 -9.27 -6.86 -16.59
N VAL A 50 -8.56 -5.88 -16.03
CA VAL A 50 -7.62 -6.06 -14.90
C VAL A 50 -8.36 -5.93 -13.56
N SER A 51 -9.68 -5.69 -13.56
CA SER A 51 -10.52 -5.57 -12.37
C SER A 51 -10.34 -6.67 -11.31
N PRO A 52 -10.31 -7.98 -11.64
CA PRO A 52 -10.13 -9.02 -10.62
C PRO A 52 -8.75 -8.94 -9.95
N THR A 53 -7.70 -8.67 -10.72
CA THR A 53 -6.33 -8.48 -10.21
C THR A 53 -6.24 -7.23 -9.34
N LEU A 54 -6.83 -6.12 -9.80
CA LEU A 54 -6.88 -4.86 -9.06
C LEU A 54 -7.52 -5.03 -7.68
N TYR A 55 -8.64 -5.75 -7.61
CA TYR A 55 -9.31 -6.04 -6.35
C TYR A 55 -8.43 -6.88 -5.41
N GLN A 56 -7.79 -7.94 -5.92
CA GLN A 56 -6.90 -8.77 -5.12
C GLN A 56 -5.72 -7.97 -4.56
N GLN A 57 -5.11 -7.10 -5.36
CA GLN A 57 -3.99 -6.29 -4.92
C GLN A 57 -4.41 -5.24 -3.87
N LEU A 58 -5.56 -4.57 -4.06
CA LEU A 58 -6.11 -3.65 -3.05
C LEU A 58 -6.40 -4.37 -1.73
N ARG A 59 -7.01 -5.56 -1.81
CA ARG A 59 -7.28 -6.38 -0.64
C ARG A 59 -5.99 -6.74 0.11
N GLN A 60 -4.97 -7.22 -0.61
CA GLN A 60 -3.68 -7.55 -0.01
C GLN A 60 -3.00 -6.34 0.63
N ALA A 61 -3.05 -5.17 0.00
CA ALA A 61 -2.48 -3.94 0.56
C ALA A 61 -3.18 -3.53 1.87
N CYS A 62 -4.50 -3.70 1.95
CA CYS A 62 -5.26 -3.47 3.18
C CYS A 62 -4.98 -4.52 4.26
N GLU A 63 -4.97 -5.81 3.90
CA GLU A 63 -4.68 -6.90 4.84
C GLU A 63 -3.28 -6.76 5.44
N GLY A 64 -2.27 -6.48 4.61
CA GLY A 64 -0.89 -6.26 5.06
C GLY A 64 -0.77 -5.07 6.02
N HIS A 65 -1.48 -3.98 5.74
CA HIS A 65 -1.52 -2.83 6.64
C HIS A 65 -2.15 -3.16 8.00
N VAL A 66 -3.32 -3.81 8.00
CA VAL A 66 -4.01 -4.21 9.23
C VAL A 66 -3.16 -5.19 10.04
N GLN A 67 -2.53 -6.18 9.39
CA GLN A 67 -1.64 -7.12 10.06
C GLN A 67 -0.43 -6.42 10.68
N ALA A 68 0.20 -5.48 9.98
CA ALA A 68 1.30 -4.68 10.50
C ALA A 68 0.88 -3.83 11.72
N GLN A 69 -0.31 -3.22 11.67
CA GLN A 69 -0.85 -2.50 12.82
C GLN A 69 -1.15 -3.44 14.01
N ILE A 70 -1.67 -4.64 13.77
CA ILE A 70 -1.88 -5.63 14.84
C ILE A 70 -0.55 -6.03 15.49
N LEU A 71 0.53 -6.22 14.71
CA LEU A 71 1.85 -6.52 15.25
C LEU A 71 2.35 -5.40 16.18
N GLN A 72 2.14 -4.14 15.78
CA GLN A 72 2.46 -2.97 16.62
C GLN A 72 1.75 -3.00 17.99
N PHE A 73 0.54 -3.56 18.06
CA PHE A 73 -0.21 -3.70 19.32
C PHE A 73 0.07 -5.03 20.06
N ARG A 74 0.55 -6.07 19.38
CA ARG A 74 0.84 -7.40 19.95
C ARG A 74 2.23 -7.53 20.55
N GLU A 75 3.17 -6.67 20.17
CA GLU A 75 4.43 -6.55 20.91
C GLU A 75 4.14 -6.00 22.30
N TYR A 76 4.13 -6.89 23.28
CA TYR A 76 3.95 -6.57 24.68
C TYR A 76 4.89 -5.41 25.07
N PRO A 77 4.37 -4.30 25.63
CA PRO A 77 5.17 -3.15 26.08
C PRO A 77 6.30 -3.50 27.06
N CYS A 78 6.23 -4.69 27.67
CA CYS A 78 7.21 -5.19 28.61
C CYS A 78 8.57 -5.51 27.97
N LEU A 79 8.65 -5.85 26.67
CA LEU A 79 9.93 -6.22 26.04
C LEU A 79 10.70 -5.03 25.45
N HIS A 80 10.01 -3.95 25.03
CA HIS A 80 10.66 -2.79 24.40
C HIS A 80 11.53 -1.97 25.37
N ARG A 81 11.21 -1.96 26.68
CA ARG A 81 12.11 -1.38 27.68
C ARG A 81 13.37 -2.21 27.89
N LEU A 82 13.27 -3.54 27.83
CA LEU A 82 14.42 -4.42 28.00
C LEU A 82 15.34 -4.40 26.77
N THR A 83 14.82 -4.38 25.55
CA THR A 83 15.66 -4.30 24.35
C THR A 83 16.36 -2.96 24.21
N ARG A 84 15.72 -1.82 24.53
CA ARG A 84 16.43 -0.52 24.59
C ARG A 84 17.48 -0.45 25.71
N GLN A 85 17.27 -1.12 26.84
CA GLN A 85 18.24 -1.14 27.93
C GLN A 85 19.42 -2.09 27.63
N CYS A 86 19.19 -3.20 26.94
CA CYS A 86 20.25 -4.15 26.59
C CYS A 86 21.26 -3.60 25.57
N VAL A 87 20.86 -2.69 24.67
CA VAL A 87 21.82 -2.07 23.73
C VAL A 87 22.75 -1.08 24.46
N VAL A 88 22.27 -0.41 25.52
CA VAL A 88 23.06 0.55 26.29
C VAL A 88 24.01 -0.12 27.30
N SER A 89 23.78 -1.39 27.67
CA SER A 89 24.65 -2.13 28.60
C SER A 89 25.82 -2.87 27.94
N GLN A 90 26.08 -2.66 26.65
CA GLN A 90 27.15 -3.35 25.92
C GLN A 90 28.16 -2.40 25.25
N GLU A 91 28.18 -1.14 25.70
CA GLU A 91 29.25 -0.17 25.44
C GLU A 91 30.01 0.09 26.77
N ASP A 92 30.79 -0.90 27.19
CA ASP A 92 31.91 -0.75 28.15
C ASP A 92 33.17 -1.31 27.50
#